data_AF-A0A936U9E5-F1
#
_entry.id   AF-A0A936U9E5-F1
#
_cell.length_a   1.000
_cell.length_b   1.000
_cell.length_c   1.000
_cell.angle_alpha   90.00
_cell.angle_beta   90.00
_cell.angle_gamma   90.00
#
_symmetry.space_group_name_H-M   'P 1'
#
loop_
_entity.id
_entity.type
_entity.pdbx_description
1 polymer ?
#
loop_
_entity_poly.entity_id
_entity_poly.type
_entity_poly.pdbx_seq_one_letter_code
_entity_poly.pdbx_strand_id
1 'polypeptide(L)'
;MNTSLAASLKLDQTTSLETALTELKNKAGKKLSVSLERGRVPKVSPQDAVVPEVQTAIDTLNTSLDDLDKTLQDVEKLAPEVKGLVAEVAASRR
;
A
#
# COMPACT_ATOMS: atom_id res chain seq x y z
N MET A 1 2.10 10.74 -13.45
CA MET A 1 1.32 11.46 -12.41
C MET A 1 0.85 10.43 -11.42
N ASN A 2 1.25 10.51 -10.14
CA ASN A 2 0.65 9.68 -9.10
C ASN A 2 -0.73 10.26 -8.78
N THR A 3 -1.77 9.65 -9.31
CA THR A 3 -3.16 10.03 -9.03
C THR A 3 -3.53 9.51 -7.64
N SER A 4 -4.19 10.32 -6.80
CA SER A 4 -4.65 9.85 -5.49
C SER A 4 -5.85 8.90 -5.64
N LEU A 5 -6.10 8.06 -4.62
CA LEU A 5 -7.28 7.18 -4.61
C LEU A 5 -8.58 7.99 -4.74
N ALA A 6 -8.70 9.10 -4.02
CA ALA A 6 -9.84 10.00 -4.10
C ALA A 6 -10.07 10.54 -5.52
N ALA A 7 -9.01 11.00 -6.18
CA ALA A 7 -9.10 11.49 -7.56
C ALA A 7 -9.50 10.38 -8.54
N SER A 8 -9.03 9.14 -8.33
CA SER A 8 -9.40 7.98 -9.15
C SER A 8 -10.90 7.66 -9.06
N LEU A 9 -11.54 8.00 -7.95
CA LEU A 9 -12.98 7.83 -7.68
C LEU A 9 -13.82 9.09 -7.93
N LYS A 10 -13.22 10.10 -8.58
CA LYS A 10 -13.82 11.42 -8.84
C LYS A 10 -14.33 12.12 -7.57
N LEU A 11 -13.63 11.90 -6.46
CA LEU A 11 -13.86 12.59 -5.19
C LEU A 11 -12.95 13.82 -5.08
N ASP A 12 -13.28 14.70 -4.14
CA ASP A 12 -12.43 15.83 -3.79
C ASP A 12 -11.05 15.35 -3.30
N GLN A 13 -9.96 16.01 -3.68
CA GLN A 13 -8.60 15.58 -3.31
C GLN A 13 -8.31 15.67 -1.80
N THR A 14 -9.07 16.46 -1.06
CA THR A 14 -9.01 16.55 0.41
C THR A 14 -9.80 15.44 1.11
N THR A 15 -10.52 14.60 0.35
CA THR A 15 -11.25 13.45 0.89
C THR A 15 -10.28 12.52 1.61
N SER A 16 -10.64 12.13 2.84
CA SER A 16 -9.83 11.21 3.63
C SER A 16 -9.70 9.84 2.95
N LEU A 17 -8.61 9.14 3.26
CA LEU A 17 -8.39 7.77 2.76
C LEU A 17 -9.54 6.84 3.14
N GLU A 18 -10.05 6.94 4.38
CA GLU A 18 -11.17 6.13 4.87
C GLU A 18 -12.45 6.32 4.03
N THR A 19 -12.80 7.58 3.73
CA THR A 19 -13.96 7.89 2.89
C THR A 19 -13.75 7.39 1.47
N ALA A 20 -12.55 7.57 0.90
CA ALA A 20 -12.22 7.06 -0.43
C ALA A 20 -12.28 5.52 -0.50
N LEU A 21 -11.80 4.81 0.53
CA LEU A 21 -11.91 3.35 0.61
C LEU A 21 -13.36 2.88 0.76
N THR A 22 -14.16 3.61 1.54
CA THR A 22 -15.60 3.35 1.67
C THR A 22 -16.30 3.51 0.32
N GLU A 23 -15.98 4.56 -0.42
CA GLU A 23 -16.55 4.78 -1.75
C GLU A 23 -16.10 3.72 -2.75
N LEU A 24 -14.82 3.33 -2.74
CA LEU A 24 -14.32 2.23 -3.56
C LEU A 24 -15.13 0.95 -3.31
N LYS A 25 -15.33 0.59 -2.05
CA LYS A 25 -16.13 -0.57 -1.65
C LYS A 25 -17.58 -0.45 -2.11
N ASN A 26 -18.19 0.73 -1.98
CA ASN A 26 -19.57 0.96 -2.40
C ASN A 26 -19.72 0.83 -3.93
N LYS A 27 -18.84 1.46 -4.71
CA LYS A 27 -18.87 1.41 -6.18
C LYS A 27 -18.54 0.02 -6.73
N ALA A 28 -17.64 -0.71 -6.08
CA ALA A 28 -17.32 -2.08 -6.46
C ALA A 28 -18.39 -3.09 -5.98
N GLY A 29 -19.18 -2.74 -4.96
CA GLY A 29 -20.13 -3.64 -4.32
C GLY A 29 -19.43 -4.84 -3.68
N LYS A 30 -19.96 -6.05 -3.89
CA LYS A 30 -19.38 -7.30 -3.38
C LYS A 30 -18.26 -7.87 -4.25
N LYS A 31 -17.77 -7.10 -5.22
CA LYS A 31 -16.82 -7.59 -6.24
C LYS A 31 -15.35 -7.38 -5.86
N LEU A 32 -15.02 -7.00 -4.63
CA LEU A 32 -13.63 -6.88 -4.21
C LEU A 32 -13.19 -8.12 -3.45
N SER A 33 -12.00 -8.62 -3.77
CA SER A 33 -11.26 -9.56 -2.95
C SER A 33 -10.03 -8.86 -2.36
N VAL A 34 -9.67 -9.25 -1.14
CA VAL A 34 -8.43 -8.82 -0.50
C VAL A 34 -7.59 -10.06 -0.27
N SER A 35 -6.37 -10.06 -0.79
CA SER A 35 -5.37 -11.09 -0.53
C SER A 35 -4.32 -10.55 0.43
N LEU A 36 -4.00 -11.32 1.46
CA LEU A 36 -2.95 -11.00 2.43
C LEU A 36 -1.94 -12.14 2.45
N GLU A 37 -0.72 -11.85 2.00
CA GLU A 37 0.40 -12.76 2.12
C GLU A 37 1.17 -12.49 3.41
N ARG A 38 1.72 -13.53 4.02
CA ARG A 38 2.47 -13.39 5.28
C ARG A 38 3.70 -12.49 5.04
N GLY A 39 3.83 -11.44 5.87
CA GLY A 39 4.96 -10.51 5.79
C GLY A 39 4.87 -9.51 4.63
N ARG A 40 3.71 -9.39 3.99
CA ARG A 40 3.46 -8.44 2.90
C ARG A 40 2.26 -7.57 3.23
N VAL A 41 2.19 -6.41 2.58
CA VAL A 41 0.97 -5.60 2.62
C VAL A 41 -0.19 -6.30 1.90
N PRO A 42 -1.46 -6.00 2.26
CA PRO A 42 -2.61 -6.51 1.52
C PRO A 42 -2.62 -6.06 0.06
N LYS A 43 -3.30 -6.82 -0.80
CA LYS A 43 -3.64 -6.44 -2.18
C LYS A 43 -5.12 -6.54 -2.42
N VAL A 44 -5.64 -5.66 -3.28
CA VAL A 44 -7.06 -5.63 -3.65
C VAL A 44 -7.21 -6.02 -5.10
N SER A 45 -8.17 -6.88 -5.41
CA SER A 45 -8.47 -7.30 -6.79
C SER A 45 -9.98 -7.37 -7.01
N PRO A 46 -10.46 -7.14 -8.24
CA PRO A 46 -11.85 -7.38 -8.57
C PRO A 46 -12.10 -8.89 -8.77
N GLN A 47 -13.20 -9.41 -8.23
CA GLN A 47 -13.68 -10.78 -8.45
C GLN A 47 -14.52 -10.91 -9.73
N ASP A 48 -15.08 -9.80 -10.20
CA ASP A 48 -15.91 -9.68 -11.40
C ASP A 48 -15.59 -8.39 -12.14
N ALA A 49 -16.11 -8.22 -13.36
CA ALA A 49 -16.02 -6.95 -14.08
C ALA A 49 -16.56 -5.78 -13.23
N VAL A 50 -15.71 -4.77 -13.05
CA VAL A 50 -16.02 -3.50 -12.40
C VAL A 50 -15.97 -2.38 -13.43
N VAL A 51 -16.58 -1.23 -13.11
CA VAL A 51 -16.50 -0.06 -13.98
C VAL A 51 -15.05 0.45 -14.06
N PRO A 52 -14.61 1.07 -15.18
CA PRO A 52 -13.22 1.49 -15.37
C PRO A 52 -12.68 2.38 -14.25
N GLU A 53 -13.53 3.22 -13.67
CA GLU A 53 -13.17 4.09 -12.55
C GLU A 53 -12.78 3.29 -11.29
N VAL A 54 -13.50 2.22 -10.99
CA VAL A 54 -13.19 1.32 -9.88
C VAL A 54 -11.91 0.55 -10.17
N GLN A 55 -11.71 0.10 -11.41
CA GLN A 55 -10.46 -0.57 -11.80
C GLN A 55 -9.25 0.35 -11.59
N THR A 56 -9.31 1.59 -12.10
CA THR A 56 -8.26 2.59 -11.90
C THR A 56 -8.00 2.86 -10.42
N ALA A 57 -9.05 2.94 -9.60
CA ALA A 57 -8.91 3.12 -8.16
C ALA A 57 -8.23 1.93 -7.47
N ILE A 58 -8.54 0.69 -7.88
CA ILE A 58 -7.86 -0.53 -7.42
C ILE A 58 -6.37 -0.48 -7.78
N ASP A 59 -6.04 -0.13 -9.03
CA ASP A 59 -4.66 -0.08 -9.52
C ASP A 59 -3.85 1.00 -8.78
N THR A 60 -4.44 2.17 -8.55
CA THR A 60 -3.86 3.26 -7.74
C THR A 60 -3.61 2.82 -6.30
N LEU A 61 -4.58 2.14 -5.67
CA LEU A 61 -4.44 1.63 -4.31
C LEU A 61 -3.33 0.60 -4.23
N ASN A 62 -3.28 -0.36 -5.16
CA ASN A 62 -2.25 -1.39 -5.20
C ASN A 62 -0.85 -0.82 -5.42
N THR A 63 -0.71 0.23 -6.24
CA THR A 63 0.57 0.93 -6.44
C THR A 63 1.05 1.56 -5.14
N SER A 64 0.15 2.24 -4.41
CA SER A 64 0.48 2.84 -3.11
C SER A 64 0.89 1.77 -2.08
N LEU A 65 0.24 0.60 -2.14
CA LEU A 65 0.58 -0.55 -1.30
C LEU A 65 1.94 -1.14 -1.71
N ASP A 66 2.28 -1.23 -3.00
CA ASP A 66 3.61 -1.67 -3.44
C ASP A 66 4.73 -0.76 -2.93
N ASP A 67 4.51 0.55 -2.92
CA ASP A 67 5.51 1.50 -2.41
C ASP A 67 5.66 1.39 -0.88
N LEU A 68 4.56 1.14 -0.15
CA LEU A 68 4.61 0.83 1.26
C LEU A 68 5.37 -0.49 1.53
N ASP A 69 5.10 -1.53 0.74
CA ASP A 69 5.76 -2.84 0.88
C ASP A 69 7.27 -2.73 0.68
N LYS A 70 7.72 -1.98 -0.34
CA LYS A 70 9.15 -1.69 -0.56
C LYS A 70 9.75 -0.94 0.63
N THR A 71 9.05 0.08 1.12
CA THR A 71 9.50 0.88 2.28
C THR A 71 9.67 0.00 3.51
N LEU A 72 8.73 -0.91 3.77
CA LEU A 72 8.82 -1.87 4.89
C LEU A 72 10.00 -2.83 4.71
N GLN A 73 10.21 -3.37 3.51
CA GLN A 73 11.38 -4.23 3.23
C GLN A 73 12.70 -3.50 3.42
N ASP A 74 12.79 -2.22 3.07
CA ASP A 74 14.00 -1.44 3.29
C ASP A 74 14.23 -1.16 4.78
N VAL A 75 13.17 -0.88 5.54
CA VAL A 75 13.25 -0.75 7.01
C VAL A 75 13.71 -2.07 7.67
N GLU A 76 13.24 -3.22 7.19
CA GLU A 76 13.68 -4.52 7.70
C GLU A 76 15.18 -4.76 7.46
N LYS A 77 15.75 -4.25 6.37
CA LYS A 77 17.20 -4.33 6.07
C LYS A 77 18.04 -3.39 6.94
N LEU A 78 17.49 -2.25 7.37
CA LEU A 78 18.22 -1.31 8.23
C LEU A 78 18.51 -1.89 9.62
N ALA A 79 17.62 -2.71 10.16
CA ALA A 79 17.81 -3.30 11.49
C ALA A 79 19.11 -4.13 11.64
N PRO A 80 19.44 -5.09 10.76
CA PRO A 80 20.70 -5.81 10.82
C PRO A 80 21.92 -4.93 10.54
N GLU A 81 21.81 -3.93 9.65
CA GLU A 81 22.91 -3.00 9.36
C GLU A 81 23.28 -2.16 10.60
N VAL A 82 22.29 -1.59 11.28
CA VAL A 82 22.50 -0.85 12.54
C VAL A 82 23.13 -1.77 13.60
N LYS A 83 22.66 -3.02 13.71
CA LYS A 83 23.24 -4.00 14.64
C LYS A 83 24.71 -4.31 14.32
N GLY A 84 25.05 -4.44 13.04
CA GLY A 84 26.43 -4.62 12.57
C GLY A 84 27.33 -3.46 12.96
N LEU A 85 26.90 -2.23 12.67
CA LEU A 85 27.63 -1.01 13.02
C LEU A 85 27.85 -0.88 14.54
N VAL A 86 26.84 -1.18 15.35
CA VAL A 86 26.98 -1.18 16.82
C VAL A 86 28.03 -2.19 17.28
N ALA A 87 28.05 -3.39 16.68
CA ALA A 87 29.05 -4.41 17.02
C ALA A 87 30.48 -4.00 16.61
N GLU A 88 30.65 -3.41 15.42
CA GLU A 88 31.95 -2.89 14.95
C GLU A 88 32.49 -1.78 15.85
N VAL A 89 31.63 -0.84 16.26
CA VAL A 89 31.99 0.24 17.18
C VAL A 89 32.38 -0.32 18.55
N ALA A 90 31.66 -1.31 19.07
CA ALA A 90 31.99 -1.95 20.35
C ALA A 90 33.32 -2.70 20.29
N ALA A 91 33.63 -3.34 19.16
CA ALA A 91 34.90 -4.04 18.95
C ALA A 91 36.09 -3.08 18.82
N SER A 92 35.91 -1.92 18.16
CA SER A 92 36.97 -0.92 17.95
C SER A 92 37.38 -0.16 19.22
N ARG A 93 36.63 -0.30 20.32
CA ARG A 93 36.93 0.31 21.62
C ARG A 93 37.63 -0.64 22.60
N ARG A 94 37.93 -1.87 22.18
CA ARG A 94 38.70 -2.87 22.94
C ARG A 94 40.13 -2.93 22.43
#